data_AF-A0A811VI77-F1
#
_entry.id   AF-A0A811VI77-F1
#
_cell.length_a   1.000
_cell.length_b   1.000
_cell.length_c   1.000
_cell.angle_alpha   90.00
_cell.angle_beta   90.00
_cell.angle_gamma   90.00
#
_symmetry.space_group_name_H-M   'P 1'
#
loop_
_entity.id
_entity.type
_entity.pdbx_description
1 polymer ?
#
loop_
_entity_poly.entity_id
_entity_poly.type
_entity_poly.pdbx_seq_one_letter_code
_entity_poly.pdbx_strand_id
1 'polypeptide(L)'
;MVPDCAEDCPWTYIGDGACDRHCNIAKCQYDGGDCSSFGTDKEENTVENDIDMNKNPRNTKPKQGNLTTHVDIRHFPLRKKFRNKHHSAQRNGSLFRELVRHKNLSTLAELRRIVDNYNNQMKSNFYTKEQDLSTSTPKTINKSSEQIGKISKNEFSKDIYSHSLIHTNMLLNHHYGFKARNVIAHVGFLLDRYIVDAMQEKFSKEVDITVSNRFRSANDLQFAFTYYSFLMSETITLTVGQIFDEYDTDGSHTWSDREVRTFLARMYPLPLDWSAVRYFEEVVSNCSRDLDEDTHKTYKEYSTLVYERYEDSNVPTITKELVEHCHLLAEALEANFATRARYKYNINPKRAIHNNFMMITSNVSDVVDGFDKIRRNPRKFNCINDNLEPHLTENNELIRHLLEDFYLSFFPQRSRFELQYEYRNRFTSWREYQRWRRRKRAAIVVGYGATAILIFLIIKFLCIHKAKFVRRYVHNL
;
A
#
# COMPACT_ATOMS: atom_id res chain seq x y z
N MET A 1 15.51 5.06 18.90
CA MET A 1 15.90 5.71 17.64
C MET A 1 17.42 5.83 17.60
N VAL A 2 18.05 5.90 16.44
CA VAL A 2 19.51 6.19 16.37
C VAL A 2 19.74 7.58 16.99
N PRO A 3 20.75 7.77 17.86
CA PRO A 3 21.07 9.09 18.38
C PRO A 3 21.38 10.08 17.25
N ASP A 4 20.97 11.33 17.42
CA ASP A 4 21.20 12.36 16.41
C ASP A 4 22.70 12.61 16.21
N CYS A 5 23.10 12.87 14.97
CA CYS A 5 24.50 13.05 14.60
C CYS A 5 25.08 14.38 15.15
N ALA A 6 24.26 15.44 15.20
CA ALA A 6 24.54 16.74 15.81
C ALA A 6 23.43 17.15 16.79
N GLU A 7 23.65 18.21 17.56
CA GLU A 7 22.56 18.86 18.32
C GLU A 7 21.54 19.46 17.34
N ASP A 8 20.25 19.34 17.68
CA ASP A 8 19.13 19.82 16.88
C ASP A 8 19.02 19.29 15.43
N CYS A 9 19.78 18.25 15.06
CA CYS A 9 19.76 17.64 13.73
C CYS A 9 19.18 16.21 13.76
N PRO A 10 17.85 16.04 13.75
CA PRO A 10 17.23 14.72 13.69
C PRO A 10 17.49 14.05 12.34
N TRP A 11 17.63 12.72 12.34
CA TRP A 11 17.81 11.93 11.11
C TRP A 11 16.67 12.05 10.07
N THR A 12 15.57 12.73 10.42
CA THR A 12 14.47 13.04 9.50
C THR A 12 14.73 14.25 8.61
N TYR A 13 15.69 15.11 8.94
CA TYR A 13 16.04 16.31 8.17
C TYR A 13 17.07 15.99 7.08
N ILE A 14 17.99 15.08 7.36
CA ILE A 14 19.06 14.71 6.45
C ILE A 14 18.52 14.05 5.17
N GLY A 15 18.78 14.67 4.02
CA GLY A 15 18.40 14.15 2.71
C GLY A 15 16.93 14.38 2.35
N ASP A 16 16.22 15.23 3.09
CA ASP A 16 14.80 15.51 2.91
C ASP A 16 14.50 16.49 1.73
N GLY A 17 15.54 17.10 1.18
CA GLY A 17 15.49 18.05 0.07
C GLY A 17 15.55 19.53 0.49
N ALA A 18 15.55 19.83 1.79
CA ALA A 18 15.78 21.17 2.33
C ALA A 18 17.24 21.29 2.81
N CYS A 19 17.87 22.46 2.63
CA CYS A 19 19.21 22.69 3.16
C CYS A 19 19.16 23.14 4.63
N ASP A 20 19.33 22.17 5.53
CA ASP A 20 19.49 22.34 6.96
C ASP A 20 20.95 22.60 7.32
N ARG A 21 21.35 23.88 7.37
CA ARG A 21 22.74 24.30 7.60
C ARG A 21 23.39 23.72 8.87
N HIS A 22 22.61 23.46 9.91
CA HIS A 22 23.08 22.86 11.16
C HIS A 22 23.35 21.34 11.01
N CYS A 23 22.68 20.68 10.06
CA CYS A 23 22.92 19.30 9.64
C CYS A 23 24.03 19.16 8.59
N ASN A 24 24.49 20.26 8.00
CA ASN A 24 25.52 20.26 6.96
C ASN A 24 26.95 20.11 7.54
N ILE A 25 27.19 19.01 8.25
CA ILE A 25 28.48 18.64 8.82
C ILE A 25 28.86 17.21 8.43
N ALA A 26 30.14 16.88 8.47
CA ALA A 26 30.65 15.56 8.05
C ALA A 26 29.98 14.40 8.80
N LYS A 27 29.76 14.56 10.12
CA LYS A 27 29.13 13.53 10.97
C LYS A 27 27.64 13.28 10.65
N CYS A 28 27.00 14.21 9.94
CA CYS A 28 25.63 14.13 9.44
C CYS A 28 25.59 13.93 7.91
N GLN A 29 26.72 13.54 7.30
CA GLN A 29 26.85 13.32 5.86
C GLN A 29 26.45 14.54 5.02
N TYR A 30 26.79 15.75 5.50
CA TYR A 30 26.54 17.02 4.80
C TYR A 30 25.08 17.22 4.41
N ASP A 31 24.18 16.97 5.36
CA ASP A 31 22.73 17.07 5.17
C ASP A 31 22.20 16.23 4.00
N GLY A 32 22.84 15.09 3.77
CA GLY A 32 22.53 14.21 2.64
C GLY A 32 22.77 14.81 1.26
N GLY A 33 23.51 15.93 1.20
CA GLY A 33 23.82 16.66 -0.02
C GLY A 33 22.85 17.80 -0.37
N ASP A 34 21.81 18.05 0.44
CA ASP A 34 20.75 19.02 0.12
C ASP A 34 21.26 20.46 0.05
N CYS A 35 22.34 20.79 0.78
CA CYS A 35 22.97 22.11 0.74
C CYS A 35 23.90 22.37 -0.47
N SER A 36 24.10 21.39 -1.34
CA SER A 36 25.06 21.49 -2.46
C SER A 36 24.41 21.97 -3.77
N SER A 37 23.08 22.12 -3.80
CA SER A 37 22.31 22.45 -5.00
C SER A 37 21.68 23.84 -4.92
N PHE A 38 22.50 24.90 -4.96
CA PHE A 38 22.04 26.20 -5.44
C PHE A 38 22.34 26.27 -6.94
N GLY A 39 21.47 25.66 -7.75
CA GLY A 39 21.59 25.62 -9.20
C GLY A 39 20.20 25.52 -9.84
N THR A 40 19.65 26.69 -10.17
CA THR A 40 18.46 26.93 -11.02
C THR A 40 17.10 26.48 -10.48
N ASP A 41 16.59 27.17 -9.46
CA ASP A 41 15.15 27.28 -9.28
C ASP A 41 14.62 28.53 -9.98
N LYS A 42 13.59 28.28 -10.78
CA LYS A 42 12.74 29.25 -11.46
C LYS A 42 12.26 30.30 -10.45
N GLU A 43 12.51 31.57 -10.75
CA GLU A 43 11.89 32.69 -10.07
C GLU A 43 10.36 32.59 -10.22
N GLU A 44 9.67 32.09 -9.19
CA GLU A 44 8.30 32.52 -8.89
C GLU A 44 8.37 33.98 -8.45
N ASN A 45 8.33 34.89 -9.43
CA ASN A 45 8.16 36.31 -9.18
C ASN A 45 6.74 36.56 -8.63
N THR A 46 6.62 36.63 -7.30
CA THR A 46 5.56 37.38 -6.63
C THR A 46 5.74 38.87 -6.96
N VAL A 47 4.92 39.39 -7.87
CA VAL A 47 4.86 40.83 -8.14
C VAL A 47 3.83 41.46 -7.19
N GLU A 48 4.34 42.25 -6.25
CA GLU A 48 3.58 43.25 -5.51
C GLU A 48 3.03 44.31 -6.47
N ASN A 49 1.78 44.70 -6.24
CA ASN A 49 1.11 45.77 -6.96
C ASN A 49 1.74 47.11 -6.58
N ASP A 50 2.32 47.81 -7.56
CA ASP A 50 2.42 49.26 -7.50
C ASP A 50 1.85 49.88 -8.78
N ILE A 51 0.90 50.78 -8.54
CA ILE A 51 0.15 51.56 -9.52
C ILE A 51 1.02 52.74 -9.94
N ASP A 52 1.36 52.87 -11.22
CA ASP A 52 1.62 54.19 -11.79
C ASP A 52 1.05 54.33 -13.21
N MET A 53 0.41 55.46 -13.41
CA MET A 53 -0.39 55.83 -14.57
C MET A 53 0.51 56.41 -15.68
N ASN A 54 0.01 56.30 -16.91
CA ASN A 54 0.21 57.25 -18.02
C ASN A 54 1.31 56.91 -19.06
N LYS A 55 0.94 56.30 -20.20
CA LYS A 55 1.05 56.91 -21.55
C LYS A 55 0.52 56.03 -22.70
N ASN A 56 0.05 56.75 -23.71
CA ASN A 56 -0.82 56.41 -24.86
C ASN A 56 -0.36 55.33 -25.88
N PRO A 57 -1.28 54.87 -26.76
CA PRO A 57 -1.17 53.63 -27.54
C PRO A 57 -0.69 53.87 -28.99
N ARG A 58 0.03 52.90 -29.57
CA ARG A 58 0.12 52.74 -31.04
C ARG A 58 0.18 51.29 -31.52
N ASN A 59 -0.78 51.00 -32.40
CA ASN A 59 -0.97 49.89 -33.34
C ASN A 59 0.31 49.21 -33.88
N THR A 60 0.27 47.87 -34.00
CA THR A 60 0.46 47.15 -35.28
C THR A 60 0.07 45.66 -35.22
N LYS A 61 -1.01 45.32 -35.95
CA LYS A 61 -1.37 44.15 -36.80
C LYS A 61 -0.98 42.69 -36.47
N PRO A 62 -1.85 41.72 -36.85
CA PRO A 62 -1.82 40.33 -36.39
C PRO A 62 -0.88 39.45 -37.24
N LYS A 63 -0.25 38.45 -36.62
CA LYS A 63 0.39 37.34 -37.35
C LYS A 63 -0.18 36.00 -36.90
N GLN A 64 -0.94 35.43 -37.82
CA GLN A 64 -1.12 34.02 -38.16
C GLN A 64 -0.77 32.99 -37.09
N GLY A 65 -1.81 32.29 -36.63
CA GLY A 65 -1.69 31.05 -35.88
C GLY A 65 -1.05 29.97 -36.73
N ASN A 66 0.07 29.43 -36.25
CA ASN A 66 0.48 28.07 -36.57
C ASN A 66 -0.07 27.19 -35.46
N LEU A 67 -1.12 26.44 -35.78
CA LEU A 67 -1.63 25.35 -34.97
C LEU A 67 -0.62 24.20 -35.05
N THR A 68 0.44 24.26 -34.25
CA THR A 68 1.21 23.06 -33.93
C THR A 68 0.34 22.20 -33.04
N THR A 69 -0.27 21.17 -33.63
CA THR A 69 -0.86 20.05 -32.89
C THR A 69 0.22 19.46 -32.01
N HIS A 70 0.23 19.86 -30.73
CA HIS A 70 0.91 19.12 -29.69
C HIS A 70 0.26 17.73 -29.66
N VAL A 71 0.93 16.75 -30.26
CA VAL A 71 0.65 15.34 -29.97
C VAL A 71 1.16 15.14 -28.56
N ASP A 72 0.28 15.27 -27.57
CA ASP A 72 0.58 14.84 -26.21
C ASP A 72 0.84 13.34 -26.26
N ILE A 73 2.12 12.94 -26.26
CA ILE A 73 2.51 11.55 -26.13
C ILE A 73 2.11 11.12 -24.72
N ARG A 74 0.99 10.41 -24.62
CA ARG A 74 0.52 9.82 -23.38
C ARG A 74 1.50 8.71 -23.00
N HIS A 75 1.92 8.70 -21.74
CA HIS A 75 2.78 7.66 -21.18
C HIS A 75 2.09 7.05 -19.98
N PHE A 76 2.41 5.80 -19.68
CA PHE A 76 2.04 5.20 -18.41
C PHE A 76 2.58 6.04 -17.24
N PRO A 77 1.83 6.23 -16.15
CA PRO A 77 2.32 6.94 -14.99
C PRO A 77 3.51 6.18 -14.42
N LEU A 78 4.68 6.78 -14.48
CA LEU A 78 5.81 6.27 -13.72
C LEU A 78 5.48 6.47 -12.24
N ARG A 79 5.65 5.42 -11.44
CA ARG A 79 5.76 5.58 -9.99
C ARG A 79 6.88 6.58 -9.81
N LYS A 80 6.52 7.84 -9.48
CA LYS A 80 7.52 8.80 -9.01
C LYS A 80 8.31 8.03 -7.98
N LYS A 81 9.63 7.86 -8.18
CA LYS A 81 10.52 7.53 -7.07
C LYS A 81 10.30 8.68 -6.12
N PHE A 82 9.31 8.55 -5.25
CA PHE A 82 9.12 9.43 -4.15
C PHE A 82 10.44 9.25 -3.39
N ARG A 83 11.40 10.20 -3.60
CA ARG A 83 12.14 10.75 -2.46
C ARG A 83 11.05 10.89 -1.42
N ASN A 84 11.23 10.24 -0.28
CA ASN A 84 10.29 10.29 0.81
C ASN A 84 10.05 11.76 1.20
N LYS A 85 9.19 12.49 0.48
CA LYS A 85 8.12 13.21 1.15
C LYS A 85 7.29 12.11 1.75
N HIS A 86 7.75 11.68 2.92
CA HIS A 86 6.86 11.26 3.96
C HIS A 86 5.72 12.28 3.95
N HIS A 87 4.60 11.90 3.32
CA HIS A 87 3.38 11.90 4.10
C HIS A 87 3.62 10.93 5.28
N SER A 88 4.47 11.39 6.22
CA SER A 88 4.05 11.50 7.59
C SER A 88 2.59 11.88 7.48
N ALA A 89 1.72 11.03 8.01
CA ALA A 89 0.54 11.58 8.62
C ALA A 89 1.06 12.69 9.53
N GLN A 90 1.16 13.91 8.98
CA GLN A 90 1.25 15.13 9.71
C GLN A 90 0.12 14.94 10.70
N ARG A 91 0.51 14.75 11.96
CA ARG A 91 -0.31 15.22 13.05
C ARG A 91 -0.79 16.58 12.58
N ASN A 92 -2.09 16.67 12.35
CA ASN A 92 -2.80 17.90 12.05
C ASN A 92 -2.55 18.90 13.19
N GLY A 93 -1.39 19.57 13.16
CA GLY A 93 -1.10 20.75 13.97
C GLY A 93 -1.86 21.97 13.44
N SER A 94 -2.39 21.90 12.23
CA SER A 94 -3.32 22.89 11.67
C SER A 94 -4.76 22.69 12.17
N LEU A 95 -5.24 21.44 12.30
CA LEU A 95 -6.62 21.18 12.74
C LEU A 95 -6.82 21.41 14.25
N PHE A 96 -5.78 21.29 15.09
CA PHE A 96 -5.87 21.74 16.50
C PHE A 96 -6.03 23.26 16.60
N ARG A 97 -5.39 24.01 15.71
CA ARG A 97 -5.52 25.48 15.62
C ARG A 97 -6.92 25.91 15.14
N GLU A 98 -7.58 25.04 14.38
CA GLU A 98 -8.94 25.25 13.85
C GLU A 98 -10.03 24.75 14.82
N LEU A 99 -9.74 23.73 15.63
CA LEU A 99 -10.62 23.25 16.72
C LEU A 99 -10.67 24.21 17.92
N VAL A 100 -9.64 25.02 18.14
CA VAL A 100 -9.64 26.10 19.15
C VAL A 100 -10.46 27.31 18.71
N ARG A 101 -10.85 27.42 17.43
CA ARG A 101 -11.78 28.47 16.96
C ARG A 101 -13.23 28.24 17.34
N HIS A 102 -13.59 27.04 17.77
CA HIS A 102 -14.95 26.72 18.19
C HIS A 102 -14.97 26.03 19.56
N LYS A 103 -14.75 26.81 20.62
CA LYS A 103 -15.49 26.74 21.87
C LYS A 103 -15.03 27.85 22.81
N ASN A 104 -15.97 28.68 23.22
CA ASN A 104 -15.81 29.70 24.26
C ASN A 104 -15.27 29.06 25.54
N LEU A 105 -14.01 29.31 25.87
CA LEU A 105 -13.56 29.34 27.24
C LEU A 105 -12.85 30.68 27.50
N SER A 106 -13.15 31.20 28.68
CA SER A 106 -13.21 32.59 29.07
C SER A 106 -11.84 33.25 29.21
N THR A 107 -11.76 34.43 28.57
CA THR A 107 -10.76 35.50 28.72
C THR A 107 -9.31 35.22 28.31
N LEU A 108 -8.94 35.82 27.17
CA LEU A 108 -7.61 35.89 26.56
C LEU A 108 -6.51 36.44 27.50
N ALA A 109 -6.89 37.10 28.60
CA ALA A 109 -5.98 37.60 29.64
C ALA A 109 -5.39 36.47 30.52
N GLU A 110 -6.15 35.39 30.76
CA GLU A 110 -5.67 34.24 31.54
C GLU A 110 -4.65 33.42 30.74
N LEU A 111 -4.92 33.23 29.44
CA LEU A 111 -3.99 32.56 28.53
C LEU A 111 -2.67 33.34 28.39
N ARG A 112 -2.75 34.68 28.32
CA ARG A 112 -1.56 35.55 28.26
C ARG A 112 -0.78 35.52 29.57
N ARG A 113 -1.44 35.52 30.73
CA ARG A 113 -0.77 35.35 32.04
C ARG A 113 -0.08 34.00 32.20
N ILE A 114 -0.67 32.91 31.70
CA ILE A 114 -0.07 31.57 31.79
C ILE A 114 1.17 31.48 30.89
N VAL A 115 1.06 32.01 29.67
CA VAL A 115 2.18 32.04 28.71
C VAL A 115 3.29 32.97 29.18
N ASP A 116 2.96 34.15 29.72
CA ASP A 116 3.95 35.11 30.24
C ASP A 116 4.61 34.59 31.54
N ASN A 117 3.89 33.91 32.43
CA ASN A 117 4.48 33.27 33.62
C ASN A 117 5.43 32.13 33.23
N TYR A 118 5.06 31.32 32.25
CA TYR A 118 5.92 30.24 31.73
C TYR A 118 7.20 30.80 31.09
N ASN A 119 7.06 31.86 30.28
CA ASN A 119 8.20 32.53 29.64
C ASN A 119 9.09 33.26 30.65
N ASN A 120 8.52 33.82 31.72
CA ASN A 120 9.28 34.48 32.80
C ASN A 120 9.98 33.46 33.73
N GLN A 121 9.40 32.27 33.97
CA GLN A 121 10.07 31.17 34.66
C GLN A 121 11.28 30.63 33.88
N MET A 122 11.16 30.57 32.54
CA MET A 122 12.27 30.18 31.66
C MET A 122 13.37 31.25 31.58
N LYS A 123 13.00 32.54 31.62
CA LYS A 123 13.97 33.65 31.67
C LYS A 123 14.66 33.76 33.03
N SER A 124 13.95 33.57 34.15
CA SER A 124 14.58 33.63 35.48
C SER A 124 15.61 32.50 35.65
N ASN A 125 15.35 31.28 35.18
CA ASN A 125 16.31 30.18 35.27
C ASN A 125 17.58 30.37 34.42
N PHE A 126 17.58 31.32 33.48
CA PHE A 126 18.72 31.64 32.63
C PHE A 126 19.58 32.80 33.17
N TYR A 127 19.03 33.66 34.05
CA TYR A 127 19.77 34.78 34.65
C TYR A 127 20.30 34.52 36.07
N THR A 128 19.84 33.47 36.77
CA THR A 128 20.32 33.15 38.14
C THR A 128 21.56 32.24 38.20
N LYS A 129 22.25 31.96 37.08
CA LYS A 129 23.47 31.14 37.09
C LYS A 129 24.78 31.88 36.80
N GLU A 130 24.75 33.22 36.67
CA GLU A 130 25.98 34.03 36.53
C GLU A 130 25.97 35.41 37.24
N GLN A 131 25.17 35.60 38.30
CA GLN A 131 25.36 36.69 39.27
C GLN A 131 25.11 36.19 40.70
N ASP A 132 26.04 35.38 41.19
CA ASP A 132 26.40 35.29 42.61
C ASP A 132 27.83 34.73 42.73
N LEU A 133 28.81 35.44 42.17
CA LEU A 133 30.16 35.40 42.74
C LEU A 133 31.00 36.63 42.36
N SER A 134 30.79 37.74 43.06
CA SER A 134 31.91 38.59 43.47
C SER A 134 31.50 39.61 44.54
N THR A 135 31.97 39.42 45.77
CA THR A 135 32.58 40.50 46.57
C THR A 135 33.59 39.93 47.58
N SER A 136 34.85 39.82 47.15
CA SER A 136 35.98 40.31 47.95
C SER A 136 37.13 40.72 47.02
N THR A 137 37.52 41.99 47.12
CA THR A 137 38.62 42.65 46.41
C THR A 137 39.94 42.52 47.22
N PRO A 138 41.09 43.08 46.76
CA PRO A 138 41.75 42.96 45.46
C PRO A 138 43.27 42.62 45.61
N LYS A 139 43.96 42.21 44.52
CA LYS A 139 45.27 42.78 44.08
C LYS A 139 45.97 42.05 42.91
N THR A 140 46.25 42.85 41.88
CA THR A 140 47.43 42.91 40.96
C THR A 140 47.82 41.76 40.01
N ILE A 141 47.46 41.95 38.72
CA ILE A 141 48.33 42.16 37.53
C ILE A 141 49.64 41.34 37.41
N ASN A 142 49.72 40.42 36.44
CA ASN A 142 50.59 40.54 35.24
C ASN A 142 50.51 39.34 34.27
N LYS A 143 50.22 39.67 32.99
CA LYS A 143 50.79 39.22 31.70
C LYS A 143 50.70 37.75 31.20
N SER A 144 50.15 37.65 29.96
CA SER A 144 50.53 36.83 28.76
C SER A 144 50.86 35.35 28.99
N SER A 145 50.42 34.35 28.22
CA SER A 145 50.12 34.16 26.80
C SER A 145 49.77 32.67 26.70
N GLU A 146 48.78 32.20 25.95
CA GLU A 146 48.96 31.53 24.66
C GLU A 146 47.61 30.87 24.27
N GLN A 147 47.30 30.95 22.98
CA GLN A 147 46.13 30.37 22.36
C GLN A 147 46.26 28.84 22.27
N ILE A 148 45.39 28.11 22.98
CA ILE A 148 44.99 26.75 22.57
C ILE A 148 43.46 26.70 22.67
N GLY A 149 42.80 26.52 21.52
CA GLY A 149 41.35 26.47 21.38
C GLY A 149 40.73 25.41 22.28
N LYS A 150 39.88 25.84 23.21
CA LYS A 150 39.03 24.98 24.04
C LYS A 150 37.97 24.33 23.14
N ILE A 151 38.20 23.07 22.77
CA ILE A 151 37.15 22.15 22.34
C ILE A 151 36.08 22.13 23.43
N SER A 152 34.82 22.37 23.04
CA SER A 152 33.65 22.38 23.90
C SER A 152 33.54 21.06 24.67
N LYS A 153 33.53 21.14 26.00
CA LYS A 153 33.40 19.99 26.92
C LYS A 153 32.05 19.24 26.83
N ASN A 154 31.11 19.66 25.98
CA ASN A 154 29.82 18.98 25.79
C ASN A 154 29.84 17.90 24.68
N GLU A 155 30.85 17.85 23.81
CA GLU A 155 30.91 16.84 22.73
C GLU A 155 31.31 15.43 23.22
N PHE A 156 31.91 15.31 24.41
CA PHE A 156 32.36 14.03 24.99
C PHE A 156 31.26 13.26 25.77
N SER A 157 30.01 13.73 25.75
CA SER A 157 28.91 13.14 26.54
C SER A 157 28.24 11.92 25.88
N LYS A 158 28.52 11.62 24.62
CA LYS A 158 27.96 10.43 23.95
C LYS A 158 28.88 9.22 24.17
N ASP A 159 28.34 8.18 24.80
CA ASP A 159 29.01 6.88 24.96
C ASP A 159 29.47 6.34 23.59
N ILE A 160 30.62 5.66 23.53
CA ILE A 160 31.19 4.99 22.35
C ILE A 160 30.15 4.14 21.61
N TYR A 161 29.21 3.55 22.35
CA TYR A 161 28.05 2.85 21.77
C TYR A 161 27.18 3.74 20.87
N SER A 162 26.92 4.98 21.28
CA SER A 162 26.15 5.95 20.48
C SER A 162 26.90 6.34 19.22
N HIS A 163 28.23 6.46 19.29
CA HIS A 163 29.06 6.79 18.13
C HIS A 163 29.08 5.67 17.09
N SER A 164 29.20 4.41 17.52
CA SER A 164 29.14 3.25 16.61
C SER A 164 27.76 3.05 15.98
N LEU A 165 26.67 3.40 16.69
CA LEU A 165 25.34 3.46 16.09
C LEU A 165 25.23 4.52 14.98
N ILE A 166 25.77 5.72 15.22
CA ILE A 166 25.80 6.79 14.20
C ILE A 166 26.63 6.33 12.99
N HIS A 167 27.82 5.76 13.24
CA HIS A 167 28.68 5.21 12.18
C HIS A 167 27.96 4.17 11.33
N THR A 168 27.32 3.18 11.97
CA THR A 168 26.53 2.16 11.29
C THR A 168 25.37 2.77 10.50
N ASN A 169 24.67 3.78 11.03
CA ASN A 169 23.57 4.43 10.32
C ASN A 169 24.06 5.21 9.08
N MET A 170 25.23 5.85 9.16
CA MET A 170 25.85 6.52 8.01
C MET A 170 26.20 5.53 6.90
N LEU A 171 26.75 4.36 7.25
CA LEU A 171 26.99 3.26 6.31
C LEU A 171 25.69 2.81 5.64
N LEU A 172 24.63 2.59 6.42
CA LEU A 172 23.33 2.20 5.89
C LEU A 172 22.70 3.29 5.00
N ASN A 173 22.90 4.57 5.33
CA ASN A 173 22.45 5.68 4.47
C ASN A 173 23.16 5.66 3.12
N HIS A 174 24.47 5.39 3.12
CA HIS A 174 25.25 5.30 1.90
C HIS A 174 24.73 4.19 0.97
N HIS A 175 24.40 3.01 1.52
CA HIS A 175 23.93 1.88 0.72
C HIS A 175 22.44 1.87 0.39
N TYR A 176 21.58 2.41 1.26
CA TYR A 176 20.12 2.28 1.15
C TYR A 176 19.36 3.62 1.12
N GLY A 177 20.09 4.73 1.08
CA GLY A 177 19.55 6.07 1.18
C GLY A 177 19.22 6.50 2.61
N PHE A 178 19.02 7.81 2.75
CA PHE A 178 18.72 8.46 4.03
C PHE A 178 17.36 8.03 4.56
N LYS A 179 17.36 7.50 5.79
CA LYS A 179 16.15 7.10 6.52
C LYS A 179 16.36 7.29 8.02
N ALA A 180 15.32 7.74 8.70
CA ALA A 180 15.27 7.67 10.16
C ALA A 180 15.08 6.20 10.58
N ARG A 181 16.12 5.60 11.17
CA ARG A 181 16.10 4.20 11.61
C ARG A 181 15.94 4.08 13.12
N ASN A 182 15.24 3.03 13.53
CA ASN A 182 15.05 2.70 14.94
C ASN A 182 16.06 1.66 15.39
N VAL A 183 16.70 1.96 16.52
CA VAL A 183 17.54 1.00 17.25
C VAL A 183 16.63 0.05 18.02
N ILE A 184 17.07 -1.20 18.09
CA ILE A 184 16.31 -2.31 18.64
C ILE A 184 16.55 -2.41 20.14
N ALA A 185 15.58 -2.92 20.89
CA ALA A 185 15.70 -3.13 22.33
C ALA A 185 16.76 -4.19 22.66
N HIS A 186 17.37 -4.14 23.85
CA HIS A 186 18.34 -5.15 24.29
C HIS A 186 17.61 -6.42 24.78
N VAL A 187 17.15 -7.24 23.84
CA VAL A 187 16.41 -8.49 24.06
C VAL A 187 16.98 -9.62 23.20
N GLY A 188 16.61 -10.87 23.49
CA GLY A 188 17.00 -12.01 22.65
C GLY A 188 16.32 -11.96 21.28
N PHE A 189 17.09 -12.19 20.21
CA PHE A 189 16.61 -12.21 18.83
C PHE A 189 16.84 -13.57 18.18
N LEU A 190 15.93 -13.97 17.30
CA LEU A 190 16.14 -15.06 16.35
C LEU A 190 16.66 -14.47 15.04
N LEU A 191 17.81 -14.95 14.60
CA LEU A 191 18.47 -14.51 13.38
C LEU A 191 18.49 -15.66 12.37
N ASP A 192 18.22 -15.34 11.11
CA ASP A 192 18.37 -16.28 10.02
C ASP A 192 19.83 -16.28 9.57
N ARG A 193 20.46 -17.46 9.62
CA ARG A 193 21.88 -17.63 9.28
C ARG A 193 22.20 -17.13 7.87
N TYR A 194 21.36 -17.42 6.87
CA TYR A 194 21.66 -17.04 5.49
C TYR A 194 21.58 -15.52 5.28
N ILE A 195 20.72 -14.83 6.05
CA ILE A 195 20.64 -13.37 6.02
C ILE A 195 21.85 -12.76 6.72
N VAL A 196 22.32 -13.36 7.83
CA VAL A 196 23.56 -12.95 8.50
C VAL A 196 24.75 -13.10 7.56
N ASP A 197 24.89 -14.25 6.91
CA ASP A 197 25.99 -14.53 5.98
C ASP A 197 26.00 -13.51 4.82
N ALA A 198 24.84 -13.26 4.19
CA ALA A 198 24.71 -12.26 3.12
C ALA A 198 24.99 -10.82 3.58
N MET A 199 24.58 -10.47 4.81
CA MET A 199 24.88 -9.16 5.39
C MET A 199 26.38 -8.99 5.65
N GLN A 200 27.03 -10.01 6.21
CA GLN A 200 28.47 -9.97 6.49
C GLN A 200 29.28 -9.96 5.20
N GLU A 201 28.85 -10.66 4.15
CA GLU A 201 29.48 -10.58 2.83
C GLU A 201 29.44 -9.15 2.29
N LYS A 202 28.25 -8.49 2.37
CA LYS A 202 28.07 -7.12 1.88
C LYS A 202 28.90 -6.08 2.65
N PHE A 203 29.01 -6.22 3.97
CA PHE A 203 29.75 -5.31 4.85
C PHE A 203 31.05 -5.91 5.37
N SER A 204 31.71 -6.75 4.56
CA SER A 204 32.88 -7.53 4.97
C SER A 204 34.01 -6.66 5.53
N LYS A 205 34.26 -5.49 4.92
CA LYS A 205 35.27 -4.53 5.37
C LYS A 205 34.95 -3.99 6.77
N GLU A 206 33.72 -3.60 7.03
CA GLU A 206 33.29 -3.05 8.32
C GLU A 206 33.25 -4.13 9.40
N VAL A 207 32.93 -5.37 9.01
CA VAL A 207 33.03 -6.55 9.89
C VAL A 207 34.48 -6.77 10.32
N ASP A 208 35.43 -6.78 9.38
CA ASP A 208 36.86 -6.99 9.69
C ASP A 208 37.41 -5.91 10.63
N ILE A 209 37.03 -4.64 10.40
CA ILE A 209 37.37 -3.52 11.29
C ILE A 209 36.84 -3.79 12.70
N THR A 210 35.57 -4.16 12.81
CA THR A 210 34.92 -4.42 14.10
C THR A 210 35.56 -5.59 14.84
N VAL A 211 35.91 -6.66 14.13
CA VAL A 211 36.57 -7.86 14.70
C VAL A 211 38.00 -7.56 15.14
N SER A 212 38.71 -6.65 14.46
CA SER A 212 40.06 -6.23 14.84
C SER A 212 40.11 -5.43 16.14
N ASN A 213 38.99 -4.80 16.54
CA ASN A 213 38.90 -4.00 17.74
C ASN A 213 38.75 -4.89 18.99
N ARG A 214 39.76 -4.85 19.87
CA ARG A 214 39.72 -5.58 21.16
C ARG A 214 38.64 -5.06 22.11
N PHE A 215 38.41 -3.76 22.10
CA PHE A 215 37.40 -3.08 22.92
C PHE A 215 36.47 -2.29 22.00
N ARG A 216 35.26 -2.01 22.49
CA ARG A 216 34.27 -1.25 21.73
C ARG A 216 34.87 0.05 21.21
N SER A 217 34.67 0.29 19.93
CA SER A 217 35.14 1.47 19.21
C SER A 217 34.00 2.21 18.53
N ALA A 218 34.22 3.49 18.23
CA ALA A 218 33.26 4.34 17.53
C ALA A 218 33.02 3.92 16.08
N ASN A 219 33.92 3.14 15.48
CA ASN A 219 33.81 2.60 14.13
C ASN A 219 33.30 1.15 14.09
N ASP A 220 32.84 0.60 15.22
CA ASP A 220 32.26 -0.73 15.25
C ASP A 220 30.93 -0.78 14.48
N LEU A 221 30.72 -1.86 13.75
CA LEU A 221 29.46 -2.22 13.16
C LEU A 221 28.51 -2.75 14.23
N GLN A 222 27.36 -2.10 14.37
CA GLN A 222 26.33 -2.55 15.29
C GLN A 222 25.53 -3.70 14.67
N PHE A 223 25.96 -4.94 14.86
CA PHE A 223 25.43 -6.13 14.16
C PHE A 223 23.91 -6.28 14.21
N ALA A 224 23.29 -6.17 15.40
CA ALA A 224 21.84 -6.30 15.51
C ALA A 224 21.12 -5.18 14.73
N PHE A 225 21.57 -3.93 14.89
CA PHE A 225 21.01 -2.80 14.16
C PHE A 225 21.19 -2.93 12.64
N THR A 226 22.36 -3.41 12.21
CA THR A 226 22.70 -3.66 10.81
C THR A 226 21.82 -4.76 10.22
N TYR A 227 21.67 -5.90 10.91
CA TYR A 227 20.90 -7.04 10.43
C TYR A 227 19.45 -6.68 10.09
N TYR A 228 18.73 -6.03 11.00
CA TYR A 228 17.35 -5.67 10.74
C TYR A 228 17.22 -4.55 9.71
N SER A 229 18.18 -3.60 9.68
CA SER A 229 18.20 -2.56 8.66
C SER A 229 18.49 -3.11 7.27
N PHE A 230 19.41 -4.06 7.15
CA PHE A 230 19.74 -4.81 5.94
C PHE A 230 18.52 -5.61 5.47
N LEU A 231 17.95 -6.43 6.35
CA LEU A 231 16.78 -7.26 6.07
C LEU A 231 15.61 -6.41 5.52
N MET A 232 15.36 -5.25 6.13
CA MET A 232 14.27 -4.35 5.73
C MET A 232 14.59 -3.49 4.50
N SER A 233 15.86 -3.34 4.11
CA SER A 233 16.27 -2.43 3.03
C SER A 233 16.73 -3.15 1.77
N GLU A 234 17.12 -4.42 1.86
CA GLU A 234 17.52 -5.21 0.70
C GLU A 234 16.36 -5.43 -0.26
N THR A 235 16.66 -5.25 -1.54
CA THR A 235 15.67 -5.36 -2.61
C THR A 235 16.14 -6.34 -3.68
N ILE A 236 15.16 -6.89 -4.40
CA ILE A 236 15.37 -7.69 -5.59
C ILE A 236 14.57 -7.04 -6.73
N THR A 237 15.10 -7.16 -7.94
CA THR A 237 14.43 -6.72 -9.17
C THR A 237 13.82 -7.93 -9.86
N LEU A 238 12.50 -7.92 -10.03
CA LEU A 238 11.77 -8.92 -10.80
C LEU A 238 11.82 -8.60 -12.29
N THR A 239 11.80 -9.63 -13.12
CA THR A 239 11.64 -9.53 -14.57
C THR A 239 10.19 -9.22 -14.94
N VAL A 240 9.95 -8.65 -16.13
CA VAL A 240 8.59 -8.41 -16.65
C VAL A 240 7.75 -9.68 -16.64
N GLY A 241 8.31 -10.80 -17.09
CA GLY A 241 7.62 -12.08 -17.05
C GLY A 241 7.24 -12.57 -15.66
N GLN A 242 8.07 -12.34 -14.64
CA GLN A 242 7.71 -12.66 -13.26
C GLN A 242 6.61 -11.75 -12.73
N ILE A 243 6.60 -10.47 -13.12
CA ILE A 243 5.53 -9.54 -12.78
C ILE A 243 4.23 -9.98 -13.48
N PHE A 244 4.31 -10.42 -14.73
CA PHE A 244 3.17 -11.00 -15.46
C PHE A 244 2.53 -12.16 -14.68
N ASP A 245 3.37 -13.11 -14.25
CA ASP A 245 2.91 -14.27 -13.48
C ASP A 245 2.32 -13.89 -12.10
N GLU A 246 2.67 -12.74 -11.52
CA GLU A 246 2.04 -12.24 -10.27
C GLU A 246 0.60 -11.75 -10.49
N TYR A 247 0.28 -11.27 -11.69
CA TYR A 247 -1.04 -10.75 -12.06
C TYR A 247 -1.92 -11.80 -12.76
N ASP A 248 -1.33 -12.85 -13.32
CA ASP A 248 -2.00 -14.07 -13.79
C ASP A 248 -2.42 -14.93 -12.57
N THR A 249 -3.55 -14.54 -11.99
CA THR A 249 -4.08 -15.11 -10.74
C THR A 249 -4.70 -16.48 -10.91
N ASP A 250 -5.15 -16.81 -12.12
CA ASP A 250 -5.77 -18.09 -12.45
C ASP A 250 -4.78 -19.10 -13.08
N GLY A 251 -3.62 -18.62 -13.56
CA GLY A 251 -2.57 -19.41 -14.19
C GLY A 251 -2.88 -19.75 -15.64
N SER A 252 -3.70 -18.93 -16.32
CA SER A 252 -4.11 -19.13 -17.71
C SER A 252 -3.04 -18.77 -18.72
N HIS A 253 -1.92 -18.17 -18.29
CA HIS A 253 -0.87 -17.57 -19.14
C HIS A 253 -1.34 -16.40 -19.98
N THR A 254 -2.50 -15.85 -19.65
CA THR A 254 -3.10 -14.67 -20.27
C THR A 254 -3.70 -13.76 -19.22
N TRP A 255 -3.82 -12.46 -19.48
CA TRP A 255 -4.59 -11.58 -18.58
C TRP A 255 -6.05 -11.48 -18.99
N SER A 256 -6.94 -11.82 -18.07
CA SER A 256 -8.38 -11.53 -18.11
C SER A 256 -8.66 -10.04 -17.87
N ASP A 257 -9.88 -9.60 -18.18
CA ASP A 257 -10.25 -8.18 -17.96
C ASP A 257 -10.26 -7.82 -16.45
N ARG A 258 -10.50 -8.80 -15.57
CA ARG A 258 -10.40 -8.66 -14.11
C ARG A 258 -8.96 -8.40 -13.64
N GLU A 259 -8.00 -9.10 -14.24
CA GLU A 259 -6.58 -8.96 -13.92
C GLU A 259 -6.04 -7.64 -14.48
N VAL A 260 -6.44 -7.28 -15.71
CA VAL A 260 -6.19 -5.96 -16.29
C VAL A 260 -6.73 -4.87 -15.37
N ARG A 261 -7.98 -4.98 -14.88
CA ARG A 261 -8.55 -4.00 -13.94
C ARG A 261 -7.72 -3.90 -12.65
N THR A 262 -7.26 -5.03 -12.12
CA THR A 262 -6.42 -5.06 -10.92
C THR A 262 -5.07 -4.39 -11.14
N PHE A 263 -4.44 -4.63 -12.30
CA PHE A 263 -3.23 -3.95 -12.73
C PHE A 263 -3.45 -2.43 -12.83
N LEU A 264 -4.49 -1.99 -13.55
CA LEU A 264 -4.80 -0.58 -13.73
C LEU A 264 -5.11 0.14 -12.41
N ALA A 265 -5.86 -0.49 -11.51
CA ALA A 265 -6.17 0.06 -10.18
C ALA A 265 -4.91 0.25 -9.30
N ARG A 266 -3.86 -0.54 -9.53
CA ARG A 266 -2.57 -0.40 -8.84
C ARG A 266 -1.68 0.65 -9.50
N MET A 267 -1.78 0.79 -10.81
CA MET A 267 -0.96 1.66 -11.63
C MET A 267 -1.40 3.13 -11.58
N TYR A 268 -2.71 3.37 -11.65
CA TYR A 268 -3.29 4.71 -11.73
C TYR A 268 -3.84 5.20 -10.38
N PRO A 269 -3.99 6.52 -10.17
CA PRO A 269 -4.78 7.04 -9.06
C PRO A 269 -6.24 6.58 -9.17
N LEU A 270 -6.92 6.48 -8.02
CA LEU A 270 -8.33 6.11 -7.94
C LEU A 270 -9.19 7.34 -7.67
N PRO A 271 -10.43 7.42 -8.19
CA PRO A 271 -11.12 6.41 -9.01
C PRO A 271 -10.50 6.26 -10.40
N LEU A 272 -10.60 5.07 -11.00
CA LEU A 272 -9.99 4.79 -12.29
C LEU A 272 -10.72 5.58 -13.39
N ASP A 273 -9.98 6.38 -14.14
CA ASP A 273 -10.51 7.16 -15.25
C ASP A 273 -10.64 6.31 -16.52
N TRP A 274 -11.71 6.53 -17.28
CA TRP A 274 -11.95 5.86 -18.57
C TRP A 274 -10.81 6.11 -19.57
N SER A 275 -10.15 7.27 -19.50
CA SER A 275 -9.00 7.57 -20.35
C SER A 275 -7.81 6.62 -20.12
N ALA A 276 -7.63 6.11 -18.90
CA ALA A 276 -6.56 5.18 -18.55
C ALA A 276 -6.81 3.79 -19.14
N VAL A 277 -8.06 3.31 -19.07
CA VAL A 277 -8.48 2.01 -19.65
C VAL A 277 -8.29 2.05 -21.16
N ARG A 278 -8.78 3.10 -21.82
CA ARG A 278 -8.66 3.27 -23.28
C ARG A 278 -7.22 3.38 -23.75
N TYR A 279 -6.38 4.08 -22.99
CA TYR A 279 -4.95 4.18 -23.31
C TYR A 279 -4.26 2.81 -23.20
N PHE A 280 -4.58 2.02 -22.17
CA PHE A 280 -4.07 0.66 -22.04
C PHE A 280 -4.51 -0.22 -23.23
N GLU A 281 -5.80 -0.20 -23.57
CA GLU A 281 -6.35 -0.91 -24.74
C GLU A 281 -5.61 -0.56 -26.04
N GLU A 282 -5.35 0.72 -26.26
CA GLU A 282 -4.64 1.22 -27.44
C GLU A 282 -3.19 0.67 -27.49
N VAL A 283 -2.46 0.74 -26.37
CA VAL A 283 -1.08 0.24 -26.30
C VAL A 283 -1.04 -1.26 -26.60
N VAL A 284 -1.88 -2.05 -25.93
CA VAL A 284 -1.90 -3.51 -26.10
C VAL A 284 -2.34 -3.89 -27.52
N SER A 285 -3.32 -3.19 -28.08
CA SER A 285 -3.79 -3.44 -29.46
C SER A 285 -2.70 -3.16 -30.50
N ASN A 286 -1.91 -2.11 -30.31
CA ASN A 286 -0.78 -1.80 -31.19
C ASN A 286 0.31 -2.86 -31.06
N CYS A 287 0.71 -3.20 -29.83
CA CYS A 287 1.69 -4.25 -29.58
C CYS A 287 1.27 -5.61 -30.15
N SER A 288 -0.04 -5.93 -30.13
CA SER A 288 -0.55 -7.18 -30.70
C SER A 288 -0.39 -7.24 -32.21
N ARG A 289 -0.60 -6.11 -32.91
CA ARG A 289 -0.43 -6.05 -34.37
C ARG A 289 1.02 -6.17 -34.78
N ASP A 290 1.91 -5.53 -34.03
CA ASP A 290 3.36 -5.59 -34.28
C ASP A 290 3.90 -7.03 -34.11
N LEU A 291 3.37 -7.79 -33.14
CA LEU A 291 3.79 -9.18 -32.90
C LEU A 291 3.33 -10.14 -34.02
N ASP A 292 2.13 -9.93 -34.56
CA ASP A 292 1.57 -10.73 -35.65
C ASP A 292 2.35 -10.56 -36.96
N GLU A 293 2.99 -9.40 -37.20
CA GLU A 293 3.82 -9.18 -38.39
C GLU A 293 5.18 -9.91 -38.34
N ASP A 294 5.76 -10.10 -37.15
CA ASP A 294 7.14 -10.58 -37.01
C ASP A 294 7.29 -12.12 -36.95
N THR A 295 6.21 -12.89 -36.73
CA THR A 295 6.36 -14.29 -36.26
C THR A 295 5.42 -15.33 -36.88
N HIS A 296 5.73 -15.75 -38.11
CA HIS A 296 5.16 -16.95 -38.76
C HIS A 296 5.69 -18.30 -38.20
N LYS A 297 5.94 -18.47 -36.88
CA LYS A 297 6.49 -19.74 -36.34
C LYS A 297 5.85 -20.22 -35.04
N THR A 298 5.12 -21.32 -35.16
CA THR A 298 4.94 -22.42 -34.16
C THR A 298 4.64 -21.97 -32.72
N TYR A 299 3.55 -21.25 -32.51
CA TYR A 299 3.09 -20.91 -31.17
C TYR A 299 2.07 -21.90 -30.63
N LYS A 300 2.11 -22.14 -29.30
CA LYS A 300 0.94 -22.65 -28.59
C LYS A 300 -0.07 -21.50 -28.55
N GLU A 301 -1.18 -21.68 -29.24
CA GLU A 301 -2.30 -20.74 -29.15
C GLU A 301 -2.89 -20.79 -27.74
N TYR A 302 -2.67 -19.72 -26.99
CA TYR A 302 -3.39 -19.43 -25.76
C TYR A 302 -4.54 -18.48 -26.11
N SER A 303 -5.75 -18.83 -25.72
CA SER A 303 -6.93 -17.97 -25.90
C SER A 303 -7.52 -17.63 -24.54
N THR A 304 -7.74 -16.35 -24.26
CA THR A 304 -8.58 -15.95 -23.12
C THR A 304 -9.99 -16.48 -23.32
N LEU A 305 -10.54 -17.14 -22.31
CA LEU A 305 -11.89 -17.72 -22.38
C LEU A 305 -12.94 -16.60 -22.45
N VAL A 306 -14.06 -16.85 -23.15
CA VAL A 306 -15.09 -15.83 -23.41
C VAL A 306 -15.68 -15.26 -22.11
N TYR A 307 -15.82 -16.08 -21.06
CA TYR A 307 -16.36 -15.64 -19.77
C TYR A 307 -15.33 -14.90 -18.88
N GLU A 308 -14.07 -14.84 -19.31
CA GLU A 308 -13.01 -14.01 -18.71
C GLU A 308 -12.96 -12.59 -19.32
N ARG A 309 -13.83 -12.33 -20.30
CA ARG A 309 -13.97 -11.03 -20.97
C ARG A 309 -15.29 -10.37 -20.62
N TYR A 310 -15.26 -9.06 -20.46
CA TYR A 310 -16.46 -8.23 -20.40
C TYR A 310 -17.10 -8.16 -21.79
N GLU A 311 -18.43 -8.01 -21.85
CA GLU A 311 -19.18 -8.02 -23.11
C GLU A 311 -18.75 -6.91 -24.08
N ASP A 312 -18.26 -5.79 -23.55
CA ASP A 312 -17.80 -4.60 -24.28
C ASP A 312 -16.28 -4.53 -24.44
N SER A 313 -15.55 -5.56 -24.00
CA SER A 313 -14.08 -5.59 -24.07
C SER A 313 -13.59 -5.82 -25.50
N ASN A 314 -12.75 -4.90 -25.97
CA ASN A 314 -12.06 -5.00 -27.27
C ASN A 314 -10.55 -5.28 -27.10
N VAL A 315 -10.13 -5.67 -25.90
CA VAL A 315 -8.73 -5.95 -25.58
C VAL A 315 -8.32 -7.26 -26.28
N PRO A 316 -7.20 -7.31 -27.02
CA PRO A 316 -6.72 -8.56 -27.62
C PRO A 316 -6.25 -9.54 -26.54
N THR A 317 -5.88 -10.76 -26.93
CA THR A 317 -5.31 -11.73 -25.99
C THR A 317 -3.96 -11.25 -25.47
N ILE A 318 -3.88 -11.00 -24.16
CA ILE A 318 -2.65 -10.51 -23.52
C ILE A 318 -1.85 -11.70 -23.01
N THR A 319 -0.89 -12.17 -23.80
CA THR A 319 0.03 -13.24 -23.39
C THR A 319 1.26 -12.68 -22.69
N LYS A 320 1.98 -13.52 -21.96
CA LYS A 320 3.27 -13.17 -21.35
C LYS A 320 4.27 -12.62 -22.36
N GLU A 321 4.37 -13.27 -23.52
CA GLU A 321 5.26 -12.87 -24.61
C GLU A 321 4.91 -11.50 -25.17
N LEU A 322 3.61 -11.22 -25.37
CA LEU A 322 3.15 -9.90 -25.79
C LEU A 322 3.61 -8.82 -24.80
N VAL A 323 3.45 -9.07 -23.51
CA VAL A 323 3.82 -8.11 -22.45
C VAL A 323 5.34 -7.89 -22.37
N GLU A 324 6.14 -8.93 -22.57
CA GLU A 324 7.61 -8.83 -22.58
C GLU A 324 8.15 -8.06 -23.79
N HIS A 325 7.54 -8.19 -24.98
CA HIS A 325 7.98 -7.50 -26.19
C HIS A 325 7.35 -6.11 -26.37
N CYS A 326 6.24 -5.82 -25.69
CA CYS A 326 5.59 -4.52 -25.72
C CYS A 326 6.36 -3.49 -24.88
N HIS A 327 7.32 -2.79 -25.48
CA HIS A 327 8.26 -1.89 -24.78
C HIS A 327 7.58 -0.92 -23.80
N LEU A 328 6.50 -0.24 -24.22
CA LEU A 328 5.80 0.74 -23.36
C LEU A 328 5.19 0.09 -22.11
N LEU A 329 4.67 -1.13 -22.25
CA LEU A 329 4.07 -1.86 -21.13
C LEU A 329 5.14 -2.51 -20.25
N ALA A 330 6.19 -3.08 -20.85
CA ALA A 330 7.34 -3.66 -20.16
C ALA A 330 8.03 -2.61 -19.28
N GLU A 331 8.35 -1.43 -19.83
CA GLU A 331 8.98 -0.33 -19.09
C GLU A 331 8.07 0.15 -17.94
N ALA A 332 6.76 0.25 -18.18
CA ALA A 332 5.79 0.61 -17.16
C ALA A 332 5.76 -0.40 -16.01
N LEU A 333 5.80 -1.71 -16.32
CA LEU A 333 5.85 -2.78 -15.35
C LEU A 333 7.15 -2.74 -14.54
N GLU A 334 8.29 -2.57 -15.20
CA GLU A 334 9.58 -2.49 -14.53
C GLU A 334 9.66 -1.29 -13.59
N ALA A 335 9.30 -0.10 -14.07
CA ALA A 335 9.38 1.13 -13.31
C ALA A 335 8.49 1.13 -12.06
N ASN A 336 7.31 0.52 -12.14
CA ASN A 336 6.32 0.55 -11.06
C ASN A 336 6.41 -0.67 -10.13
N PHE A 337 6.78 -1.84 -10.69
CA PHE A 337 6.61 -3.13 -10.05
C PHE A 337 7.86 -4.04 -10.08
N ALA A 338 9.00 -3.72 -10.68
CA ALA A 338 10.17 -4.62 -10.59
C ALA A 338 10.78 -4.69 -9.19
N THR A 339 10.91 -3.56 -8.49
CA THR A 339 11.59 -3.52 -7.20
C THR A 339 10.71 -4.10 -6.08
N ARG A 340 11.20 -5.13 -5.41
CA ARG A 340 10.56 -5.79 -4.26
C ARG A 340 11.51 -5.89 -3.09
N ALA A 341 10.97 -5.96 -1.87
CA ALA A 341 11.77 -6.35 -0.72
C ALA A 341 12.27 -7.78 -0.90
N ARG A 342 13.58 -7.99 -0.77
CA ARG A 342 14.20 -9.31 -0.92
C ARG A 342 13.78 -10.25 0.21
N TYR A 343 13.74 -9.72 1.43
CA TYR A 343 13.36 -10.47 2.62
C TYR A 343 11.99 -10.04 3.09
N LYS A 344 11.19 -11.01 3.55
CA LYS A 344 9.87 -10.76 4.12
C LYS A 344 10.05 -10.15 5.51
N TYR A 345 9.40 -9.02 5.74
CA TYR A 345 9.30 -8.41 7.05
C TYR A 345 7.94 -7.78 7.25
N ASN A 346 7.56 -7.59 8.51
CA ASN A 346 6.35 -6.87 8.87
C ASN A 346 6.69 -5.91 10.00
N ILE A 347 6.46 -4.62 9.78
CA ILE A 347 6.49 -3.63 10.84
C ILE A 347 5.07 -3.59 11.39
N ASN A 348 4.90 -3.89 12.67
CA ASN A 348 3.62 -3.69 13.34
C ASN A 348 3.57 -2.25 13.88
N PRO A 349 3.02 -1.27 13.15
CA PRO A 349 2.78 0.02 13.77
C PRO A 349 1.72 -0.16 14.85
N LYS A 350 1.83 0.60 15.94
CA LYS A 350 0.88 0.58 17.07
C LYS A 350 -0.61 0.77 16.66
N ARG A 351 -0.89 1.10 15.39
CA ARG A 351 -2.21 1.32 14.78
C ARG A 351 -2.29 0.78 13.34
N ALA A 352 -1.67 -0.35 13.00
CA ALA A 352 -1.87 -0.97 11.68
C ALA A 352 -3.28 -1.53 11.58
N ILE A 353 -4.09 -0.92 10.73
CA ILE A 353 -5.38 -1.46 10.33
C ILE A 353 -5.07 -2.59 9.32
N HIS A 354 -4.89 -3.82 9.83
CA HIS A 354 -4.73 -5.03 9.01
C HIS A 354 -6.02 -5.44 8.30
N ASN A 355 -7.12 -4.77 8.64
CA ASN A 355 -8.45 -4.94 8.09
C ASN A 355 -8.79 -3.83 7.08
N ASN A 356 -9.61 -4.15 6.10
CA ASN A 356 -10.42 -3.16 5.42
C ASN A 356 -11.88 -3.37 5.85
N PHE A 357 -12.64 -2.29 6.00
CA PHE A 357 -14.07 -2.36 6.24
C PHE A 357 -14.78 -1.55 5.16
N MET A 358 -15.65 -2.22 4.41
CA MET A 358 -16.44 -1.63 3.34
C MET A 358 -17.89 -2.02 3.53
N MET A 359 -18.77 -1.02 3.51
CA MET A 359 -20.21 -1.23 3.41
C MET A 359 -20.60 -1.12 1.94
N ILE A 360 -21.31 -2.12 1.43
CA ILE A 360 -21.87 -2.10 0.09
C ILE A 360 -23.13 -1.23 0.13
N THR A 361 -23.14 -0.13 -0.61
CA THR A 361 -24.29 0.75 -0.79
C THR A 361 -25.00 0.43 -2.10
N SER A 362 -26.23 0.90 -2.29
CA SER A 362 -26.97 0.78 -3.57
C SER A 362 -26.48 1.74 -4.67
N ASN A 363 -25.34 2.40 -4.46
CA ASN A 363 -24.68 3.25 -5.44
C ASN A 363 -23.53 2.49 -6.10
N VAL A 364 -23.70 2.19 -7.39
CA VAL A 364 -22.75 1.40 -8.18
C VAL A 364 -21.36 2.04 -8.19
N SER A 365 -21.28 3.36 -8.36
CA SER A 365 -19.99 4.07 -8.45
C SER A 365 -19.18 3.97 -7.15
N ASP A 366 -19.84 4.08 -6.00
CA ASP A 366 -19.19 3.98 -4.68
C ASP A 366 -18.66 2.56 -4.44
N VAL A 367 -19.43 1.55 -4.88
CA VAL A 367 -19.03 0.14 -4.77
C VAL A 367 -17.83 -0.17 -5.65
N VAL A 368 -17.84 0.31 -6.90
CA VAL A 368 -16.70 0.13 -7.84
C VAL A 368 -15.43 0.78 -7.31
N ASP A 369 -15.50 2.04 -6.85
CA ASP A 369 -14.35 2.73 -6.24
C ASP A 369 -13.87 2.02 -4.96
N GLY A 370 -14.80 1.53 -4.14
CA GLY A 370 -14.49 0.73 -2.96
C GLY A 370 -13.72 -0.56 -3.29
N PHE A 371 -14.14 -1.28 -4.33
CA PHE A 371 -13.46 -2.48 -4.80
C PHE A 371 -12.09 -2.17 -5.40
N ASP A 372 -11.96 -1.12 -6.21
CA ASP A 372 -10.66 -0.73 -6.78
C ASP A 372 -9.68 -0.28 -5.69
N LYS A 373 -10.15 0.37 -4.61
CA LYS A 373 -9.33 0.65 -3.42
C LYS A 373 -8.77 -0.62 -2.78
N ILE A 374 -9.55 -1.71 -2.73
CA ILE A 374 -9.09 -3.00 -2.22
C ILE A 374 -8.08 -3.64 -3.18
N ARG A 375 -8.33 -3.61 -4.49
CA ARG A 375 -7.40 -4.11 -5.53
C ARG A 375 -6.04 -3.42 -5.44
N ARG A 376 -6.05 -2.10 -5.25
CA ARG A 376 -4.84 -1.27 -5.11
C ARG A 376 -4.02 -1.60 -3.87
N ASN A 377 -4.68 -1.71 -2.72
CA ASN A 377 -4.02 -1.91 -1.42
C ASN A 377 -4.64 -3.08 -0.66
N PRO A 378 -4.34 -4.33 -1.05
CA PRO A 378 -4.92 -5.51 -0.41
C PRO A 378 -4.52 -5.57 1.07
N ARG A 379 -5.53 -5.76 1.93
CA ARG A 379 -5.35 -5.99 3.36
C ARG A 379 -5.48 -7.47 3.68
N LYS A 380 -4.93 -7.89 4.83
CA LYS A 380 -5.00 -9.28 5.29
C LYS A 380 -6.44 -9.73 5.52
N PHE A 381 -7.28 -8.82 6.02
CA PHE A 381 -8.70 -9.08 6.24
C PHE A 381 -9.50 -8.02 5.49
N ASN A 382 -10.47 -8.41 4.68
CA ASN A 382 -11.41 -7.48 4.05
C ASN A 382 -12.81 -7.84 4.53
N CYS A 383 -13.43 -6.94 5.30
CA CYS A 383 -14.80 -7.06 5.77
C CYS A 383 -15.70 -6.29 4.80
N ILE A 384 -16.47 -7.02 4.00
CA ILE A 384 -17.44 -6.45 3.06
C ILE A 384 -18.83 -6.77 3.60
N ASN A 385 -19.60 -5.74 3.98
CA ASN A 385 -20.91 -5.90 4.58
C ASN A 385 -22.01 -5.32 3.70
N ASP A 386 -23.11 -6.04 3.56
CA ASP A 386 -24.29 -5.60 2.83
C ASP A 386 -24.99 -4.46 3.60
N ASN A 387 -25.19 -3.32 2.93
CA ASN A 387 -26.01 -2.20 3.38
C ASN A 387 -26.86 -1.66 2.20
N LEU A 388 -27.38 -2.57 1.39
CA LEU A 388 -28.21 -2.26 0.23
C LEU A 388 -29.61 -1.78 0.65
N GLU A 389 -30.09 -0.74 -0.03
CA GLU A 389 -31.43 -0.21 0.15
C GLU A 389 -32.45 -1.12 -0.57
N PRO A 390 -33.47 -1.67 0.11
CA PRO A 390 -34.34 -2.70 -0.46
C PRO A 390 -35.13 -2.29 -1.70
N HIS A 391 -35.34 -0.99 -1.91
CA HIS A 391 -36.16 -0.45 -2.99
C HIS A 391 -35.40 -0.28 -4.32
N LEU A 392 -34.06 -0.29 -4.29
CA LEU A 392 -33.21 -0.10 -5.47
C LEU A 392 -32.84 -1.46 -6.08
N THR A 393 -33.83 -2.26 -6.46
CA THR A 393 -33.64 -3.67 -6.87
C THR A 393 -32.71 -3.83 -8.06
N GLU A 394 -32.83 -2.99 -9.08
CA GLU A 394 -31.99 -3.05 -10.29
C GLU A 394 -30.50 -2.78 -9.98
N ASN A 395 -30.20 -1.69 -9.27
CA ASN A 395 -28.84 -1.40 -8.83
C ASN A 395 -28.29 -2.52 -7.94
N ASN A 396 -29.11 -3.06 -7.05
CA ASN A 396 -28.71 -4.12 -6.14
C ASN A 396 -28.35 -5.42 -6.87
N GLU A 397 -29.06 -5.77 -7.95
CA GLU A 397 -28.69 -6.91 -8.80
C GLU A 397 -27.34 -6.67 -9.50
N LEU A 398 -27.15 -5.48 -10.08
CA LEU A 398 -25.87 -5.12 -10.70
C LEU A 398 -24.71 -5.18 -9.69
N ILE A 399 -24.93 -4.68 -8.47
CA ILE A 399 -23.94 -4.71 -7.39
C ILE A 399 -23.60 -6.15 -6.98
N ARG A 400 -24.56 -7.08 -6.98
CA ARG A 400 -24.29 -8.50 -6.72
C ARG A 400 -23.36 -9.10 -7.78
N HIS A 401 -23.59 -8.78 -9.06
CA HIS A 401 -22.71 -9.21 -10.15
C HIS A 401 -21.31 -8.58 -10.02
N LEU A 402 -21.21 -7.29 -9.67
CA LEU A 402 -19.93 -6.64 -9.43
C LEU A 402 -19.17 -7.24 -8.24
N LEU A 403 -19.88 -7.65 -7.19
CA LEU A 403 -19.29 -8.32 -6.04
C LEU A 403 -18.77 -9.72 -6.42
N GLU A 404 -19.50 -10.46 -7.24
CA GLU A 404 -19.05 -11.75 -7.78
C GLU A 404 -17.80 -11.58 -8.65
N ASP A 405 -17.81 -10.63 -9.59
CA ASP A 405 -16.65 -10.30 -10.43
C ASP A 405 -15.44 -9.87 -9.59
N PHE A 406 -15.67 -9.09 -8.53
CA PHE A 406 -14.63 -8.74 -7.57
C PHE A 406 -14.03 -9.97 -6.88
N TYR A 407 -14.84 -10.91 -6.39
CA TYR A 407 -14.30 -12.12 -5.77
C TYR A 407 -13.55 -13.01 -6.76
N LEU A 408 -14.03 -13.12 -7.99
CA LEU A 408 -13.34 -13.87 -9.04
C LEU A 408 -11.97 -13.27 -9.38
N SER A 409 -11.78 -11.94 -9.22
CA SER A 409 -10.46 -11.32 -9.41
C SER A 409 -9.42 -11.68 -8.33
N PHE A 410 -9.83 -12.21 -7.17
CA PHE A 410 -8.93 -12.66 -6.09
C PHE A 410 -8.88 -14.18 -5.95
N PHE A 411 -9.99 -14.85 -6.26
CA PHE A 411 -10.18 -16.28 -6.09
C PHE A 411 -10.79 -16.88 -7.37
N PRO A 412 -10.08 -16.82 -8.51
CA PRO A 412 -10.61 -17.32 -9.77
C PRO A 412 -10.77 -18.84 -9.75
N GLN A 413 -9.90 -19.53 -9.02
CA GLN A 413 -9.98 -20.97 -8.84
C GLN A 413 -11.02 -21.33 -7.78
N ARG A 414 -12.00 -22.14 -8.19
CA ARG A 414 -13.00 -22.68 -7.27
C ARG A 414 -12.36 -23.52 -6.18
N SER A 415 -12.82 -23.32 -4.96
CA SER A 415 -12.48 -24.18 -3.84
C SER A 415 -13.01 -25.60 -4.07
N ARG A 416 -12.24 -26.60 -3.66
CA ARG A 416 -12.69 -28.01 -3.62
C ARG A 416 -13.95 -28.25 -2.77
N PHE A 417 -14.32 -27.28 -1.94
CA PHE A 417 -15.52 -27.33 -1.10
C PHE A 417 -16.75 -26.66 -1.76
N GLU A 418 -16.57 -26.01 -2.91
CA GLU A 418 -17.68 -25.48 -3.69
C GLU A 418 -18.41 -26.61 -4.45
N LEU A 419 -19.67 -26.35 -4.78
CA LEU A 419 -20.44 -27.26 -5.62
C LEU A 419 -19.91 -27.23 -7.06
N GLN A 420 -19.97 -28.37 -7.77
CA GLN A 420 -19.70 -28.39 -9.21
C GLN A 420 -20.73 -27.54 -9.96
N TYR A 421 -20.40 -27.12 -11.18
CA TYR A 421 -21.21 -26.16 -11.97
C TYR A 421 -22.67 -26.58 -12.16
N GLU A 422 -22.93 -27.89 -12.23
CA GLU A 422 -24.25 -28.47 -12.43
C GLU A 422 -25.12 -28.43 -11.16
N TYR A 423 -24.50 -28.21 -10.00
CA TYR A 423 -25.15 -28.25 -8.71
C TYR A 423 -25.20 -26.85 -8.10
N ARG A 424 -26.41 -26.44 -7.72
CA ARG A 424 -26.63 -25.25 -6.89
C ARG A 424 -27.20 -25.64 -5.54
N ASN A 425 -26.81 -24.89 -4.51
CA ASN A 425 -27.46 -25.06 -3.22
C ASN A 425 -28.91 -24.54 -3.33
N ARG A 426 -29.86 -25.48 -3.30
CA ARG A 426 -31.29 -25.16 -3.40
C ARG A 426 -31.86 -24.51 -2.14
N PHE A 427 -31.16 -24.60 -1.01
CA PHE A 427 -31.66 -24.15 0.29
C PHE A 427 -30.72 -23.11 0.88
N THR A 428 -31.25 -21.91 1.12
CA THR A 428 -30.47 -20.82 1.71
C THR A 428 -30.23 -21.04 3.20
N SER A 429 -31.07 -21.84 3.87
CA SER A 429 -30.94 -22.15 5.29
C SER A 429 -31.15 -23.63 5.62
N TRP A 430 -30.49 -24.09 6.68
CA TRP A 430 -30.67 -25.45 7.22
C TRP A 430 -32.14 -25.76 7.56
N ARG A 431 -32.89 -24.77 8.06
CA ARG A 431 -34.32 -24.93 8.40
C ARG A 431 -35.18 -25.20 7.16
N GLU A 432 -34.86 -24.56 6.04
CA GLU A 432 -35.58 -24.78 4.78
C GLU A 432 -35.34 -26.19 4.24
N TYR A 433 -34.07 -26.63 4.22
CA TYR A 433 -33.71 -28.00 3.88
C TYR A 433 -34.46 -29.02 4.75
N GLN A 434 -34.51 -28.78 6.07
CA GLN A 434 -35.23 -29.65 7.01
C GLN A 434 -36.74 -29.70 6.73
N ARG A 435 -37.38 -28.56 6.45
CA ARG A 435 -38.80 -28.50 6.06
C ARG A 435 -39.05 -29.28 4.78
N TRP A 436 -38.23 -29.07 3.76
CA TRP A 436 -38.32 -29.82 2.50
C TRP A 436 -38.14 -31.32 2.72
N ARG A 437 -37.14 -31.73 3.50
CA ARG A 437 -36.86 -33.14 3.83
C ARG A 437 -38.02 -33.79 4.56
N ARG A 438 -38.66 -33.09 5.51
CA ARG A 438 -39.86 -33.58 6.21
C ARG A 438 -41.05 -33.74 5.27
N ARG A 439 -41.33 -32.73 4.42
CA ARG A 439 -42.41 -32.80 3.43
C ARG A 439 -42.19 -33.95 2.44
N LYS A 440 -40.97 -34.13 1.94
CA LYS A 440 -40.60 -35.24 1.06
C LYS A 440 -40.80 -36.59 1.74
N ARG A 441 -40.37 -36.74 3.01
CA ARG A 441 -40.61 -37.96 3.79
C ARG A 441 -42.09 -38.22 4.02
N ALA A 442 -42.86 -37.19 4.39
CA ALA A 442 -44.30 -37.32 4.60
C ALA A 442 -45.02 -37.73 3.31
N ALA A 443 -44.69 -37.11 2.16
CA ALA A 443 -45.23 -37.48 0.86
C ALA A 443 -44.90 -38.94 0.48
N ILE A 444 -43.67 -39.39 0.74
CA ILE A 444 -43.26 -40.78 0.52
C ILE A 444 -44.05 -41.74 1.44
N VAL A 445 -44.20 -41.42 2.72
CA VAL A 445 -44.93 -42.25 3.71
C VAL A 445 -46.41 -42.33 3.37
N VAL A 446 -47.04 -41.21 3.03
CA VAL A 446 -48.45 -41.15 2.60
C VAL A 446 -48.63 -41.91 1.29
N GLY A 447 -47.70 -41.76 0.34
CA GLY A 447 -47.70 -42.51 -0.91
C GLY A 447 -47.65 -44.02 -0.68
N TYR A 448 -46.66 -44.50 0.11
CA TYR A 448 -46.55 -45.93 0.44
C TYR A 448 -47.77 -46.45 1.22
N GLY A 449 -48.29 -45.67 2.16
CA GLY A 449 -49.50 -46.01 2.91
C GLY A 449 -50.73 -46.15 2.01
N ALA A 450 -50.93 -45.22 1.06
CA ALA A 450 -52.01 -45.29 0.09
C ALA A 450 -51.89 -46.52 -0.83
N THR A 451 -50.70 -46.83 -1.32
CA THR A 451 -50.47 -48.07 -2.11
C THR A 451 -50.72 -49.33 -1.29
N ALA A 452 -50.31 -49.38 -0.02
CA ALA A 452 -50.57 -50.53 0.84
C ALA A 452 -52.08 -50.74 1.08
N ILE A 453 -52.83 -49.65 1.31
CA ILE A 453 -54.30 -49.69 1.44
C ILE A 453 -54.94 -50.18 0.13
N LEU A 454 -54.48 -49.67 -1.01
CA LEU A 454 -54.99 -50.11 -2.32
C LEU A 454 -54.76 -51.61 -2.55
N ILE A 455 -53.56 -52.11 -2.24
CA ILE A 455 -53.22 -53.54 -2.33
C ILE A 455 -54.11 -54.36 -1.38
N PHE A 456 -54.31 -53.89 -0.14
CA PHE A 456 -55.19 -54.55 0.81
C PHE A 456 -56.65 -54.64 0.31
N LEU A 457 -57.17 -53.55 -0.28
CA LEU A 457 -58.51 -53.54 -0.86
C LEU A 457 -58.62 -54.50 -2.06
N ILE A 458 -57.60 -54.57 -2.92
CA ILE A 458 -57.55 -55.53 -4.04
C ILE A 458 -57.53 -56.97 -3.52
N ILE A 459 -56.70 -57.28 -2.52
CA ILE A 459 -56.65 -58.62 -1.90
C ILE A 459 -58.02 -58.97 -1.28
N LYS A 460 -58.63 -58.05 -0.53
CA LYS A 460 -59.95 -58.25 0.06
C LYS A 460 -61.01 -58.51 -1.01
N PHE A 461 -60.99 -57.73 -2.09
CA PHE A 461 -61.90 -57.92 -3.22
C PHE A 461 -61.72 -59.31 -3.86
N LEU A 462 -60.48 -59.72 -4.13
CA LEU A 462 -60.15 -61.05 -4.66
C LEU A 462 -60.61 -62.19 -3.73
N CYS A 463 -60.40 -62.04 -2.41
CA CYS A 463 -60.85 -63.02 -1.42
C CYS A 463 -62.37 -63.14 -1.35
N ILE A 464 -63.10 -62.00 -1.37
CA ILE A 464 -64.56 -62.00 -1.40
C ILE A 464 -65.09 -62.61 -2.69
N HIS A 465 -64.48 -62.30 -3.84
CA HIS A 465 -64.90 -62.87 -5.12
C HIS A 465 -64.62 -64.37 -5.21
N LYS A 466 -63.47 -64.86 -4.72
CA LYS A 466 -63.20 -66.30 -4.57
C LYS A 466 -64.24 -66.96 -3.66
N ALA A 467 -64.56 -66.36 -2.51
CA ALA A 467 -65.57 -66.90 -1.60
C ALA A 467 -66.99 -66.93 -2.20
N LYS A 468 -67.32 -65.97 -3.07
CA LYS A 468 -68.57 -65.98 -3.86
C LYS A 468 -68.56 -67.05 -4.96
N PHE A 469 -67.43 -67.26 -5.62
CA PHE A 469 -67.29 -68.28 -6.66
C PHE A 469 -67.37 -69.69 -6.08
N VAL A 470 -66.68 -69.95 -4.96
CA VAL A 470 -66.76 -71.22 -4.23
C VAL A 470 -68.18 -71.47 -3.72
N ARG A 471 -68.86 -70.46 -3.16
CA ARG A 471 -70.27 -70.60 -2.74
C ARG A 471 -71.21 -70.93 -3.89
N ARG A 472 -71.05 -70.30 -5.07
CA ARG A 472 -71.85 -70.65 -6.25
C ARG A 472 -71.55 -72.06 -6.78
N TYR A 473 -70.30 -72.50 -6.68
CA TYR A 473 -69.91 -73.84 -7.12
C TYR A 473 -70.44 -74.93 -6.17
N VAL A 474 -70.41 -74.68 -4.86
CA VAL A 474 -70.97 -75.60 -3.83
C VAL A 474 -72.49 -75.66 -3.87
N HIS A 475 -73.18 -74.62 -4.35
CA HIS A 475 -74.65 -74.60 -4.46
C HIS A 475 -75.17 -75.24 -5.77
N ASN A 476 -74.26 -75.52 -6.72
CA ASN A 476 -74.54 -76.18 -8.01
C ASN A 476 -74.03 -77.64 -8.07
N LEU A 477 -73.43 -78.12 -6.98
CA LEU A 477 -73.15 -79.53 -6.69
C LEU A 477 -74.26 -80.04 -5.77
#